data_AF-D3B775-F1
#
_entry.id   AF-D3B775-F1
#
_cell.length_a   1.000
_cell.length_b   1.000
_cell.length_c   1.000
_cell.angle_alpha   90.00
_cell.angle_beta   90.00
_cell.angle_gamma   90.00
#
_symmetry.space_group_name_H-M   'P 1'
#
loop_
_entity.id
_entity.type
_entity.pdbx_description
1 polymer ?
#
loop_
_entity_poly.entity_id
_entity_poly.type
_entity_poly.pdbx_seq_one_letter_code
_entity_poly.pdbx_strand_id
1 'polypeptide(L)'
;MLSQICYKTGTSRLFNQALNNNVVGQIRNISKSVPIILTQNVEGVGQIGEEMAVTKGYARNFFFMKGYAVPATHESRKKYEEYSRNIDYGSRRSNKEEQSALKKLKKNNLILVMRKPNADGSAKIEITTDNISYSLKRRKSINIEPKDITPEGPIDQFGNHNVNLLIGETTVPIIVKYEAMINNN
;
A
#
# COMPACT_ATOMS: atom_id res chain seq x y z
N MET A 1 -41.88 -11.81 63.55
CA MET A 1 -42.55 -12.11 62.28
C MET A 1 -41.46 -12.34 61.24
N LEU A 2 -41.24 -13.62 60.84
CA LEU A 2 -40.61 -14.12 59.59
C LEU A 2 -39.19 -13.63 59.22
N SER A 3 -38.23 -14.42 58.73
CA SER A 3 -38.11 -15.86 58.48
C SER A 3 -36.62 -16.14 58.25
N GLN A 4 -36.20 -17.34 58.61
CA GLN A 4 -34.98 -17.98 58.15
C GLN A 4 -34.82 -17.86 56.63
N ILE A 5 -33.63 -17.55 56.13
CA ILE A 5 -33.14 -18.13 54.88
C ILE A 5 -31.70 -18.55 55.10
N CYS A 6 -31.57 -19.86 55.29
CA CYS A 6 -30.35 -20.64 55.32
C CYS A 6 -29.88 -20.82 53.86
N TYR A 7 -28.65 -20.44 53.53
CA TYR A 7 -27.96 -21.02 52.37
C TYR A 7 -26.58 -21.52 52.78
N LYS A 8 -26.53 -22.78 53.22
CA LYS A 8 -25.39 -23.65 52.95
C LYS A 8 -25.19 -23.70 51.44
N THR A 9 -24.08 -23.21 50.92
CA THR A 9 -23.43 -23.85 49.77
C THR A 9 -21.92 -23.75 49.95
N GLY A 10 -21.31 -24.89 50.23
CA GLY A 10 -19.86 -25.01 50.19
C GLY A 10 -19.39 -24.63 48.80
N THR A 11 -18.59 -23.58 48.71
CA THR A 11 -17.75 -23.33 47.54
C THR A 11 -16.84 -24.56 47.41
N SER A 12 -17.18 -25.43 46.46
CA SER A 12 -16.45 -26.68 46.26
C SER A 12 -14.96 -26.35 46.07
N ARG A 13 -14.08 -27.03 46.82
CA ARG A 13 -12.62 -26.93 46.64
C ARG A 13 -12.23 -27.08 45.16
N LEU A 14 -13.00 -27.88 44.42
CA LEU A 14 -12.85 -28.14 42.99
C LEU A 14 -13.04 -26.88 42.12
N PHE A 15 -13.97 -25.97 42.47
CA PHE A 15 -14.21 -24.74 41.69
C PHE A 15 -13.08 -23.72 41.86
N ASN A 16 -12.59 -23.52 43.09
CA ASN A 16 -11.40 -22.69 43.35
C ASN A 16 -10.11 -23.30 42.78
N GLN A 17 -10.02 -24.64 42.71
CA GLN A 17 -8.89 -25.36 42.12
C GLN A 17 -8.87 -25.25 40.58
N ALA A 18 -10.03 -25.23 39.92
CA ALA A 18 -10.14 -25.05 38.47
C ALA A 18 -9.74 -23.64 38.02
N LEU A 19 -10.15 -22.59 38.74
CA LEU A 19 -9.74 -21.22 38.46
C LEU A 19 -8.24 -21.00 38.70
N ASN A 20 -7.69 -21.55 39.79
CA ASN A 20 -6.24 -21.49 40.04
C ASN A 20 -5.43 -22.23 38.98
N ASN A 21 -5.87 -23.40 38.51
CA ASN A 21 -5.12 -24.16 37.51
C ASN A 21 -5.09 -23.49 36.13
N ASN A 22 -6.18 -22.82 35.73
CA ASN A 22 -6.24 -22.14 34.45
C ASN A 22 -5.43 -20.82 34.46
N VAL A 23 -5.48 -20.09 35.58
CA VAL A 23 -4.64 -18.90 35.81
C VAL A 23 -3.16 -19.27 35.91
N VAL A 24 -2.81 -20.33 36.64
CA VAL A 24 -1.43 -20.86 36.73
C VAL A 24 -0.94 -21.36 35.36
N GLY A 25 -1.81 -21.92 34.52
CA GLY A 25 -1.51 -22.31 33.14
C GLY A 25 -1.17 -21.12 32.23
N GLN A 26 -1.96 -20.04 32.30
CA GLN A 26 -1.67 -18.80 31.57
C GLN A 26 -0.40 -18.11 32.07
N ILE A 27 -0.19 -18.03 33.39
CA ILE A 27 1.02 -17.44 34.00
C ILE A 27 2.28 -18.24 33.60
N ARG A 28 2.20 -19.58 33.54
CA ARG A 28 3.30 -20.44 33.05
C ARG A 28 3.64 -20.24 31.58
N ASN A 29 2.68 -19.84 30.76
CA ASN A 29 2.91 -19.57 29.33
C ASN A 29 3.44 -18.16 29.08
N ILE A 30 3.02 -17.17 29.88
CA ILE A 30 3.52 -15.79 29.80
C ILE A 30 5.04 -15.74 30.06
N SER A 31 5.55 -16.56 30.99
CA SER A 31 6.99 -16.65 31.31
C SER A 31 7.87 -17.34 30.24
N LYS A 32 7.27 -17.90 29.18
CA LYS A 32 7.98 -18.53 28.04
C LYS A 32 7.76 -17.80 26.71
N SER A 33 7.30 -16.55 26.77
CA SER A 33 7.20 -15.69 25.60
C SER A 33 8.58 -15.15 25.20
N VAL A 34 8.82 -15.06 23.89
CA VAL A 34 10.04 -14.54 23.28
C VAL A 34 9.61 -13.42 22.32
N PRO A 35 10.22 -12.22 22.42
CA PRO A 35 9.93 -11.14 21.50
C PRO A 35 10.60 -11.40 20.14
N ILE A 36 9.83 -11.24 19.09
CA ILE A 36 10.23 -11.42 17.69
C ILE A 36 9.84 -10.20 16.88
N ILE A 37 10.57 -9.92 15.81
CA ILE A 37 10.26 -8.87 14.84
C ILE A 37 9.99 -9.54 13.50
N LEU A 38 8.83 -9.28 12.91
CA LEU A 38 8.45 -9.86 11.62
C LEU A 38 9.31 -9.29 10.50
N THR A 39 9.85 -10.16 9.66
CA THR A 39 10.65 -9.80 8.48
C THR A 39 9.81 -9.66 7.22
N GLN A 40 8.56 -10.09 7.28
CA GLN A 40 7.61 -10.07 6.18
C GLN A 40 6.18 -9.93 6.72
N ASN A 41 5.26 -9.48 5.88
CA ASN A 41 3.85 -9.44 6.22
C ASN A 41 3.31 -10.88 6.31
N VAL A 42 2.63 -11.22 7.41
CA VAL A 42 2.01 -12.53 7.62
C VAL A 42 0.52 -12.30 7.91
N GLU A 43 -0.31 -12.82 7.02
CA GLU A 43 -1.76 -12.66 7.09
C GLU A 43 -2.31 -13.18 8.43
N GLY A 44 -3.11 -12.35 9.11
CA GLY A 44 -3.67 -12.66 10.42
C GLY A 44 -2.71 -12.57 11.61
N VAL A 45 -1.43 -12.23 11.40
CA VAL A 45 -0.42 -12.12 12.47
C VAL A 45 0.05 -10.68 12.65
N GLY A 46 0.52 -10.04 11.58
CA GLY A 46 1.10 -8.69 11.66
C GLY A 46 1.89 -8.29 10.41
N GLN A 47 2.31 -7.02 10.38
CA GLN A 47 3.04 -6.43 9.26
C GLN A 47 4.57 -6.55 9.45
N ILE A 48 5.31 -6.32 8.36
CA ILE A 48 6.78 -6.28 8.39
C ILE A 48 7.28 -5.21 9.38
N GLY A 49 8.26 -5.57 10.20
CA GLY A 49 8.84 -4.69 11.23
C GLY A 49 8.04 -4.62 12.53
N GLU A 50 6.89 -5.27 12.62
CA GLU A 50 6.10 -5.33 13.85
C GLU A 50 6.78 -6.23 14.90
N GLU A 51 6.90 -5.73 16.13
CA GLU A 51 7.44 -6.48 17.27
C GLU A 51 6.29 -7.13 18.04
N MET A 52 6.36 -8.45 18.21
CA MET A 52 5.35 -9.21 18.96
C MET A 52 5.97 -10.24 19.90
N ALA A 53 5.28 -10.56 20.98
CA ALA A 53 5.68 -11.60 21.93
C ALA A 53 4.93 -12.91 21.65
N VAL A 54 5.66 -13.96 21.29
CA VAL A 54 5.07 -15.29 21.02
C VAL A 54 5.73 -16.37 21.87
N THR A 55 5.10 -17.53 22.02
CA THR A 55 5.72 -18.63 22.78
C THR A 55 6.98 -19.15 22.07
N LYS A 56 8.01 -19.56 22.84
CA LYS A 56 9.28 -20.05 22.30
C LYS A 56 9.14 -21.18 21.26
N GLY A 57 8.17 -22.08 21.46
CA GLY A 57 7.90 -23.17 20.51
C GLY A 57 7.35 -22.66 19.18
N TYR A 58 6.44 -21.70 19.24
CA TYR A 58 5.85 -21.10 18.04
C TYR A 58 6.86 -20.21 17.29
N ALA A 59 7.65 -19.41 18.01
CA ALA A 59 8.78 -18.66 17.44
C ALA A 59 9.72 -19.55 16.63
N ARG A 60 10.16 -20.68 17.21
CA ARG A 60 11.12 -21.59 16.56
C ARG A 60 10.52 -22.30 15.35
N ASN A 61 9.36 -22.95 15.53
CA ASN A 61 8.83 -23.88 14.54
C ASN A 61 8.11 -23.18 13.38
N PHE A 62 7.52 -22.01 13.63
CA PHE A 62 6.82 -21.25 12.61
C PHE A 62 7.69 -20.11 12.09
N PHE A 63 8.03 -19.14 12.93
CA PHE A 63 8.66 -17.92 12.45
C PHE A 63 10.13 -18.08 12.05
N PHE A 64 10.96 -18.69 12.89
CA PHE A 64 12.39 -18.81 12.62
C PHE A 64 12.69 -19.88 11.56
N MET A 65 11.99 -21.03 11.61
CA MET A 65 12.18 -22.09 10.62
C MET A 65 11.70 -21.68 9.21
N LYS A 66 10.68 -20.81 9.12
CA LYS A 66 10.21 -20.25 7.83
C LYS A 66 10.92 -18.94 7.45
N GLY A 67 11.73 -18.36 8.33
CA GLY A 67 12.40 -17.08 8.10
C GLY A 67 11.48 -15.85 8.17
N TYR A 68 10.32 -15.97 8.79
CA TYR A 68 9.29 -14.91 8.86
C TYR A 68 9.53 -13.90 9.99
N ALA A 69 10.43 -14.19 10.92
CA ALA A 69 10.80 -13.26 11.97
C ALA A 69 12.25 -13.42 12.41
N VAL A 70 12.79 -12.38 13.06
CA VAL A 70 14.08 -12.39 13.75
C VAL A 70 13.87 -12.16 15.26
N PRO A 71 14.79 -12.62 16.12
CA PRO A 71 14.73 -12.27 17.54
C PRO A 71 14.84 -10.75 17.74
N ALA A 72 14.04 -10.19 18.66
CA ALA A 72 14.01 -8.76 18.95
C ALA A 72 15.23 -8.30 19.79
N THR A 73 16.42 -8.45 19.24
CA THR A 73 17.67 -7.91 19.82
C THR A 73 17.73 -6.39 19.62
N HIS A 74 18.55 -5.71 20.43
CA HIS A 74 18.72 -4.25 20.32
C HIS A 74 19.15 -3.82 18.90
N GLU A 75 20.07 -4.58 18.30
CA GLU A 75 20.54 -4.33 16.92
C GLU A 75 19.42 -4.51 15.89
N SER A 76 18.63 -5.59 16.02
CA SER A 76 17.51 -5.86 15.10
C SER A 76 16.44 -4.80 15.22
N ARG A 77 16.09 -4.38 16.45
CA ARG A 77 15.10 -3.32 16.68
C ARG A 77 15.51 -2.02 15.99
N LYS A 78 16.76 -1.59 16.12
CA LYS A 78 17.26 -0.38 15.46
C LYS A 78 17.19 -0.47 13.93
N LYS A 79 17.60 -1.61 13.35
CA LYS A 79 17.52 -1.84 11.89
C LYS A 79 16.09 -1.75 11.38
N TYR A 80 15.16 -2.41 12.05
CA TYR A 80 13.74 -2.42 11.63
C TYR A 80 13.03 -1.09 11.88
N GLU A 81 13.42 -0.34 12.91
CA GLU A 81 12.92 1.02 13.13
C GLU A 81 13.36 1.99 12.03
N GLU A 82 14.64 1.94 11.61
CA GLU A 82 15.14 2.72 10.47
C GLU A 82 14.46 2.31 9.17
N TYR A 83 14.27 1.00 8.97
CA TYR A 83 13.57 0.47 7.80
C TYR A 83 12.10 0.89 7.75
N SER A 84 11.37 0.77 8.86
CA SER A 84 9.99 1.21 9.00
C SER A 84 9.85 2.71 8.73
N ARG A 85 10.74 3.54 9.32
CA ARG A 85 10.79 4.98 9.02
C ARG A 85 10.97 5.23 7.53
N ASN A 86 11.91 4.55 6.86
CA ASN A 86 12.16 4.74 5.43
C ASN A 86 10.95 4.35 4.56
N ILE A 87 10.27 3.24 4.88
CA ILE A 87 9.03 2.85 4.21
C ILE A 87 7.96 3.92 4.41
N ASP A 88 7.74 4.38 5.64
CA ASP A 88 6.76 5.40 5.95
C ASP A 88 7.04 6.71 5.20
N TYR A 89 8.31 7.13 5.15
CA TYR A 89 8.71 8.31 4.38
C TYR A 89 8.45 8.11 2.88
N GLY A 90 8.76 6.94 2.33
CA GLY A 90 8.49 6.59 0.93
C GLY A 90 7.00 6.62 0.60
N SER A 91 6.19 5.92 1.39
CA SER A 91 4.73 5.85 1.21
C SER A 91 4.07 7.23 1.32
N ARG A 92 4.47 8.04 2.32
CA ARG A 92 3.99 9.42 2.45
C ARG A 92 4.36 10.29 1.25
N ARG A 93 5.54 10.07 0.67
CA ARG A 93 5.99 10.81 -0.52
C ARG A 93 5.19 10.41 -1.76
N SER A 94 5.01 9.11 -2.02
CA SER A 94 4.18 8.62 -3.14
C SER A 94 2.77 9.18 -3.05
N ASN A 95 2.12 9.05 -1.89
CA ASN A 95 0.76 9.55 -1.68
C ASN A 95 0.64 11.07 -1.92
N LYS A 96 1.66 11.85 -1.52
CA LYS A 96 1.68 13.30 -1.78
C LYS A 96 1.85 13.61 -3.27
N GLU A 97 2.71 12.88 -3.97
CA GLU A 97 2.95 13.03 -5.41
C GLU A 97 1.69 12.68 -6.21
N GLU A 98 1.01 11.57 -5.87
CA GLU A 98 -0.26 11.15 -6.45
C GLU A 98 -1.36 12.20 -6.23
N GLN A 99 -1.55 12.68 -4.99
CA GLN A 99 -2.54 13.72 -4.70
C GLN A 99 -2.24 15.04 -5.45
N SER A 100 -0.96 15.40 -5.59
CA SER A 100 -0.54 16.56 -6.35
C SER A 100 -0.86 16.40 -7.84
N ALA A 101 -0.58 15.22 -8.41
CA ALA A 101 -0.91 14.89 -9.80
C ALA A 101 -2.43 14.97 -10.04
N LEU A 102 -3.23 14.37 -9.16
CA LEU A 102 -4.69 14.43 -9.22
C LEU A 102 -5.22 15.87 -9.18
N LYS A 103 -4.68 16.72 -8.30
CA LYS A 103 -5.07 18.14 -8.24
C LYS A 103 -4.73 18.89 -9.53
N LYS A 104 -3.55 18.66 -10.10
CA LYS A 104 -3.11 19.27 -11.36
C LYS A 104 -4.02 18.85 -12.52
N LEU A 105 -4.35 17.56 -12.61
CA LEU A 105 -5.22 17.02 -13.66
C LEU A 105 -6.67 17.50 -13.53
N LYS A 106 -7.19 17.65 -12.31
CA LYS A 106 -8.52 18.24 -12.08
C LYS A 106 -8.59 19.70 -12.53
N LYS A 107 -7.52 20.47 -12.36
CA LYS A 107 -7.47 21.89 -12.81
C LYS A 107 -7.35 22.01 -14.32
N ASN A 108 -6.57 21.14 -14.93
CA ASN A 108 -6.37 21.12 -16.37
C ASN A 108 -6.20 19.66 -16.81
N ASN A 109 -7.22 19.12 -17.47
CA ASN A 109 -7.24 17.76 -18.00
C ASN A 109 -6.73 17.66 -19.44
N LEU A 110 -6.37 18.80 -20.07
CA LEU A 110 -5.94 18.84 -21.47
C LEU A 110 -4.43 18.67 -21.60
N ILE A 111 -3.99 17.77 -22.49
CA ILE A 111 -2.58 17.51 -22.78
C ILE A 111 -2.36 17.73 -24.27
N LEU A 112 -1.43 18.62 -24.60
CA LEU A 112 -1.11 18.95 -25.98
C LEU A 112 0.07 18.11 -26.48
N VAL A 113 -0.17 17.33 -27.53
CA VAL A 113 0.85 16.59 -28.27
C VAL A 113 0.94 17.20 -29.65
N MET A 114 2.14 17.64 -30.04
CA MET A 114 2.37 18.29 -31.34
C MET A 114 3.32 17.45 -32.18
N ARG A 115 2.97 17.18 -33.44
CA ARG A 115 3.85 16.51 -34.40
C ARG A 115 3.79 17.19 -35.77
N LYS A 116 4.82 16.97 -36.59
CA LYS A 116 4.82 17.44 -37.97
C LYS A 116 3.78 16.65 -38.78
N PRO A 117 2.89 17.32 -39.53
CA PRO A 117 1.96 16.65 -40.43
C PRO A 117 2.67 16.09 -41.66
N ASN A 118 1.99 15.22 -42.40
CA ASN A 118 2.38 14.81 -43.75
C ASN A 118 2.12 15.94 -44.78
N ALA A 119 2.60 15.77 -46.00
CA ALA A 119 2.41 16.75 -47.09
C ALA A 119 0.91 17.00 -47.40
N ASP A 120 0.12 15.95 -47.24
CA ASP A 120 -1.33 15.86 -47.43
C ASP A 120 -2.14 16.31 -46.19
N GLY A 121 -1.48 16.78 -45.13
CA GLY A 121 -2.12 17.31 -43.92
C GLY A 121 -2.60 16.25 -42.92
N SER A 122 -2.48 14.97 -43.26
CA SER A 122 -2.74 13.83 -42.37
C SER A 122 -1.68 13.73 -41.26
N ALA A 123 -2.02 13.08 -40.14
CA ALA A 123 -1.05 12.81 -39.10
C ALA A 123 -0.07 11.72 -39.56
N LYS A 124 1.22 11.95 -39.31
CA LYS A 124 2.28 11.05 -39.79
C LYS A 124 2.39 9.76 -39.00
N ILE A 125 2.16 9.82 -37.70
CA ILE A 125 2.39 8.72 -36.76
C ILE A 125 1.26 8.74 -35.72
N GLU A 126 0.85 7.54 -35.32
CA GLU A 126 -0.03 7.32 -34.18
C GLU A 126 0.66 7.73 -32.85
N ILE A 127 -0.12 8.31 -31.95
CA ILE A 127 0.35 8.65 -30.61
C ILE A 127 0.24 7.43 -29.68
N THR A 128 1.39 6.82 -29.41
CA THR A 128 1.51 5.76 -28.40
C THR A 128 1.42 6.29 -26.96
N THR A 129 1.18 5.41 -25.99
CA THR A 129 1.15 5.71 -24.56
C THR A 129 2.46 6.33 -24.05
N ASP A 130 3.61 5.92 -24.60
CA ASP A 130 4.92 6.51 -24.30
C ASP A 130 4.98 8.01 -24.62
N ASN A 131 4.40 8.41 -25.76
CA ASN A 131 4.35 9.82 -26.15
C ASN A 131 3.48 10.64 -25.20
N ILE A 132 2.39 10.05 -24.71
CA ILE A 132 1.48 10.68 -23.73
C ILE A 132 2.20 10.83 -22.39
N SER A 133 2.84 9.76 -21.90
CA SER A 133 3.64 9.77 -20.67
C SER A 133 4.75 10.84 -20.72
N TYR A 134 5.50 10.90 -21.83
CA TYR A 134 6.52 11.92 -22.03
C TYR A 134 5.93 13.34 -22.01
N SER A 135 4.79 13.55 -22.67
CA SER A 135 4.11 14.84 -22.72
C SER A 135 3.59 15.28 -21.35
N LEU A 136 3.05 14.35 -20.56
CA LEU A 136 2.64 14.56 -19.17
C LEU A 136 3.82 14.99 -18.29
N LYS A 137 4.95 14.29 -18.41
CA LYS A 137 6.17 14.61 -17.68
C LYS A 137 6.71 15.99 -18.05
N ARG A 138 6.79 16.30 -19.35
CA ARG A 138 7.37 17.56 -19.84
C ARG A 138 6.48 18.78 -19.58
N ARG A 139 5.15 18.66 -19.76
CA ARG A 139 4.24 19.81 -19.68
C ARG A 139 3.61 20.01 -18.30
N LYS A 140 3.39 18.94 -17.53
CA LYS A 140 2.68 19.00 -16.24
C LYS A 140 3.54 18.58 -15.05
N SER A 141 4.77 18.11 -15.30
CA SER A 141 5.65 17.53 -14.28
C SER A 141 4.96 16.42 -13.51
N ILE A 142 4.23 15.57 -14.23
CA ILE A 142 3.54 14.39 -13.70
C ILE A 142 4.24 13.17 -14.31
N ASN A 143 4.78 12.30 -13.47
CA ASN A 143 5.45 11.08 -13.91
C ASN A 143 4.44 9.93 -13.81
N ILE A 144 3.97 9.44 -14.96
CA ILE A 144 3.05 8.30 -15.06
C ILE A 144 3.68 7.29 -16.01
N GLU A 145 3.65 6.02 -15.65
CA GLU A 145 4.18 4.96 -16.50
C GLU A 145 3.22 4.68 -17.67
N PRO A 146 3.73 4.31 -18.86
CA PRO A 146 2.88 4.02 -20.03
C PRO A 146 1.81 2.94 -19.78
N LYS A 147 2.08 2.01 -18.85
CA LYS A 147 1.15 0.94 -18.44
C LYS A 147 -0.12 1.44 -17.75
N ASP A 148 -0.05 2.63 -17.14
CA ASP A 148 -1.14 3.25 -16.39
C ASP A 148 -1.99 4.18 -17.30
N ILE A 149 -1.73 4.16 -18.61
CA ILE A 149 -2.40 5.00 -19.62
C ILE A 149 -3.21 4.10 -20.53
N THR A 150 -4.53 4.27 -20.53
CA THR A 150 -5.45 3.49 -21.35
C THR A 150 -6.20 4.42 -22.32
N PRO A 151 -5.80 4.48 -23.60
CA PRO A 151 -6.55 5.21 -24.62
C PRO A 151 -7.84 4.46 -24.99
N GLU A 152 -8.91 5.18 -25.34
CA GLU A 152 -10.19 4.57 -25.76
C GLU A 152 -10.12 3.96 -27.17
N GLY A 153 -9.17 4.39 -27.98
CA GLY A 153 -8.94 3.92 -29.34
C GLY A 153 -7.59 4.38 -29.89
N PRO A 154 -7.25 4.00 -31.14
CA PRO A 154 -6.03 4.46 -31.79
C PRO A 154 -6.04 5.98 -31.98
N ILE A 155 -4.89 6.62 -31.74
CA ILE A 155 -4.74 8.08 -31.83
C ILE A 155 -3.91 8.40 -33.08
N ASP A 156 -4.50 8.15 -34.25
CA ASP A 156 -3.88 8.29 -35.57
C ASP A 156 -4.33 9.55 -36.32
N GLN A 157 -5.27 10.33 -35.77
CA GLN A 157 -5.80 11.55 -36.38
C GLN A 157 -5.60 12.77 -35.48
N PHE A 158 -5.36 13.93 -36.08
CA PHE A 158 -5.36 15.19 -35.35
C PHE A 158 -6.75 15.49 -34.78
N GLY A 159 -6.80 15.96 -33.53
CA GLY A 159 -8.06 16.17 -32.83
C GLY A 159 -7.96 15.97 -31.33
N ASN A 160 -9.12 15.85 -30.69
CA ASN A 160 -9.23 15.58 -29.26
C ASN A 160 -9.54 14.10 -29.05
N HIS A 161 -8.75 13.43 -28.21
CA HIS A 161 -8.89 12.02 -27.89
C HIS A 161 -9.01 11.84 -26.39
N ASN A 162 -9.95 11.01 -25.96
CA ASN A 162 -10.12 10.69 -24.55
C ASN A 162 -9.17 9.56 -24.15
N VAL A 163 -8.48 9.76 -23.04
CA VAL A 163 -7.54 8.79 -22.49
C VAL A 163 -7.78 8.69 -20.99
N ASN A 164 -7.76 7.48 -20.45
CA ASN A 164 -7.88 7.23 -19.03
C ASN A 164 -6.51 7.06 -18.40
N LEU A 165 -6.24 7.77 -17.31
CA LEU A 165 -5.02 7.64 -16.51
C LEU A 165 -5.36 6.96 -15.19
N LEU A 166 -4.62 5.92 -14.85
CA LEU A 166 -4.64 5.31 -13.53
C LEU A 166 -3.58 5.99 -12.65
N ILE A 167 -4.00 6.51 -11.49
CA ILE A 167 -3.10 7.09 -10.49
C ILE A 167 -3.47 6.49 -9.13
N GLY A 168 -2.58 5.65 -8.60
CA GLY A 168 -2.88 4.82 -7.44
C GLY A 168 -4.07 3.91 -7.76
N GLU A 169 -5.18 4.09 -7.05
CA GLU A 169 -6.42 3.35 -7.27
C GLU A 169 -7.49 4.14 -8.05
N THR A 170 -7.19 5.39 -8.43
CA THR A 170 -8.18 6.28 -9.07
C THR A 170 -7.94 6.37 -10.58
N THR A 171 -9.00 6.15 -11.36
CA THR A 171 -8.99 6.42 -12.81
C THR A 171 -9.46 7.85 -13.09
N VAL A 172 -8.70 8.60 -13.89
CA VAL A 172 -9.00 9.98 -14.27
C VAL A 172 -9.03 10.11 -15.80
N PRO A 173 -10.17 10.56 -16.38
CA PRO A 173 -10.23 10.85 -17.81
C PRO A 173 -9.52 12.17 -18.13
N ILE A 174 -8.71 12.15 -19.18
CA ILE A 174 -7.99 13.31 -19.73
C ILE A 174 -8.29 13.44 -21.22
N ILE A 175 -8.09 14.65 -21.73
CA ILE A 175 -8.24 14.95 -23.15
C ILE A 175 -6.84 15.17 -23.73
N VAL A 176 -6.44 14.30 -24.65
CA VAL A 176 -5.21 14.46 -25.44
C VAL A 176 -5.58 15.21 -26.71
N LYS A 177 -5.08 16.43 -26.82
CA LYS A 177 -5.19 17.26 -28.02
C LYS A 177 -3.99 16.98 -28.91
N TYR A 178 -4.22 16.34 -30.05
CA TYR A 178 -3.21 16.08 -31.07
C TYR A 178 -3.26 17.18 -32.15
N GLU A 179 -2.23 18.02 -32.21
CA GLU A 179 -2.13 19.13 -33.17
C GLU A 179 -0.94 19.00 -34.13
N ALA A 180 -1.10 19.56 -35.32
CA ALA A 180 -0.03 19.72 -36.28
C ALA A 180 0.90 20.87 -35.85
N MET A 181 2.21 20.66 -35.92
CA MET A 181 3.20 21.74 -35.82
C MET A 181 3.16 22.57 -37.10
N ILE A 182 2.67 23.81 -36.99
CA ILE A 182 2.73 24.78 -38.09
C ILE A 182 4.14 25.38 -38.09
N ASN A 183 4.93 25.08 -39.13
CA ASN A 183 6.16 25.83 -39.39
C ASN A 183 5.75 27.13 -40.09
N ASN A 184 5.63 28.22 -39.34
CA ASN A 184 5.57 29.54 -39.95
C ASN A 184 6.97 29.82 -40.52
N ASN A 185 7.11 29.64 -41.83
CA ASN A 185 8.29 30.03 -42.59
C ASN A 185 8.00 31.35 -43.30
#